data_AF-A0A502G221-F1
#
_entry.id   AF-A0A502G221-F1
#
_cell.length_a   1.000
_cell.length_b   1.000
_cell.length_c   1.000
_cell.angle_alpha   90.00
_cell.angle_beta   90.00
_cell.angle_gamma   90.00
#
_symmetry.space_group_name_H-M   'P 1'
#
loop_
_entity.id
_entity.type
_entity.pdbx_description
1 polymer ?
#
loop_
_entity_poly.entity_id
_entity_poly.type
_entity_poly.pdbx_seq_one_letter_code
_entity_poly.pdbx_strand_id
1 'polypeptide(L)' 'MTKGATVTDWAAYTRQMEAVLGLELDDARRQEVLVQFSRIAQMAEPLMALPLDSRLEIAGVYRA' A
#
# COMPACT_ATOMS: atom_id res chain seq x y z
N MET A 1 -9.60 2.27 -22.23
CA MET A 1 -8.18 2.01 -21.88
C MET A 1 -8.17 1.37 -20.50
N THR A 2 -8.24 0.05 -20.42
CA THR A 2 -8.05 -0.69 -19.16
C THR A 2 -6.57 -0.65 -18.81
N LYS A 3 -6.19 0.22 -17.87
CA LYS A 3 -4.82 0.28 -17.35
C LYS A 3 -4.55 -1.05 -16.65
N GLY A 4 -3.81 -1.94 -17.31
CA GLY A 4 -3.38 -3.20 -16.71
C GLY A 4 -2.65 -2.92 -15.40
N ALA A 5 -3.08 -3.57 -14.32
CA ALA A 5 -2.43 -3.44 -13.03
C ALA A 5 -0.96 -3.84 -13.20
N THR A 6 -0.06 -2.89 -12.98
CA THR A 6 1.37 -3.19 -12.84
C THR A 6 1.51 -4.10 -11.63
N VAL A 7 2.14 -5.27 -11.80
CA VAL A 7 2.52 -6.09 -10.65
C VAL A 7 3.49 -5.28 -9.81
N THR A 8 3.04 -4.82 -8.65
CA THR A 8 3.90 -4.08 -7.71
C THR A 8 4.89 -5.06 -7.10
N ASP A 9 6.19 -4.82 -7.27
CA ASP A 9 7.23 -5.57 -6.57
C ASP A 9 7.29 -5.12 -5.10
N TRP A 10 6.50 -5.79 -4.27
CA TRP A 10 6.41 -5.51 -2.84
C TRP A 10 7.72 -5.78 -2.09
N ALA A 11 8.59 -6.65 -2.60
CA ALA A 11 9.88 -6.92 -1.96
C ALA A 11 10.85 -5.76 -2.19
N ALA A 12 10.90 -5.21 -3.41
CA ALA A 12 11.65 -4.00 -3.69
C ALA A 12 11.12 -2.80 -2.91
N TYR A 13 9.80 -2.62 -2.88
CA TYR A 13 9.14 -1.56 -2.10
C TYR A 13 9.48 -1.66 -0.60
N THR A 14 9.40 -2.86 -0.01
CA THR A 14 9.69 -3.06 1.42
C THR A 14 11.14 -2.68 1.76
N ARG A 15 12.12 -3.09 0.94
CA ARG A 15 13.54 -2.70 1.14
C ARG A 15 13.75 -1.19 1.03
N GLN A 16 13.06 -0.53 0.09
CA GLN A 16 13.15 0.91 -0.06
C GLN A 16 12.56 1.63 1.17
N MET A 17 11.40 1.19 1.64
CA MET A 17 10.73 1.79 2.80
C MET A 17 11.48 1.56 4.10
N GLU A 18 12.16 0.42 4.26
CA GLU A 18 13.08 0.18 5.37
C GLU A 18 14.16 1.28 5.45
N ALA A 19 14.80 1.60 4.33
CA ALA A 19 15.80 2.68 4.26
C ALA A 19 15.19 4.07 4.48
N VAL A 20 14.05 4.37 3.85
CA VAL A 20 13.38 5.69 3.97
C VAL A 20 12.94 5.98 5.40
N LEU A 21 12.46 4.96 6.12
CA LEU A 21 11.96 5.09 7.48
C LEU A 21 13.04 4.89 8.54
N GLY A 22 14.26 4.54 8.15
CA GLY A 22 15.36 4.25 9.09
C GLY A 22 15.06 3.06 10.00
N LEU A 23 14.40 2.03 9.47
CA LEU A 23 14.07 0.81 10.21
C LEU A 23 15.16 -0.25 10.00
N GLU A 24 15.39 -1.08 11.01
CA GLU A 24 16.23 -2.28 10.88
C GLU A 24 15.35 -3.53 10.98
N LEU A 25 15.23 -4.25 9.88
CA LEU A 25 14.48 -5.51 9.82
C LEU A 25 15.44 -6.66 9.50
N ASP A 26 15.43 -7.66 10.37
CA ASP A 26 16.00 -8.96 10.03
C ASP A 26 15.20 -9.65 8.91
N ASP A 27 15.77 -10.72 8.35
CA ASP A 27 15.16 -11.42 7.22
C ASP A 27 13.79 -12.00 7.55
N ALA A 28 13.58 -12.48 8.79
CA ALA A 28 12.32 -13.06 9.22
C ALA A 28 11.21 -12.00 9.27
N ARG A 29 11.50 -10.82 9.85
CA ARG A 29 10.56 -9.70 9.89
C ARG A 29 10.28 -9.16 8.49
N ARG A 30 11.29 -9.04 7.63
CA ARG A 30 11.09 -8.62 6.23
C ARG A 30 10.13 -9.57 5.49
N GLN A 31 10.26 -10.88 5.72
CA GLN A 31 9.38 -11.87 5.11
C GLN A 31 7.93 -11.76 5.63
N GLU A 32 7.74 -11.57 6.93
CA GLU A 32 6.41 -11.36 7.51
C GLU A 32 5.75 -10.07 6.98
N VAL A 33 6.51 -8.98 6.90
CA VAL A 33 6.04 -7.71 6.32
C VAL A 33 5.59 -7.93 4.87
N LEU A 34 6.35 -8.66 4.06
CA LEU A 34 6.00 -8.96 2.68
C LEU A 34 4.67 -9.74 2.58
N VAL A 35 4.44 -10.71 3.47
CA VAL A 35 3.18 -11.46 3.55
C VAL A 35 2.02 -10.52 3.89
N GLN A 36 2.19 -9.64 4.89
CA GLN A 36 1.13 -8.72 5.29
C GLN A 36 0.83 -7.68 4.21
N PHE A 37 1.85 -7.11 3.55
CA PHE A 37 1.66 -6.19 2.43
C PHE A 37 0.88 -6.85 1.28
N SER A 38 1.20 -8.11 0.96
CA SER A 38 0.49 -8.85 -0.09
C SER A 38 -0.99 -9.05 0.25
N ARG A 39 -1.32 -9.32 1.52
CA ARG A 39 -2.71 -9.44 1.99
C ARG A 39 -3.44 -8.10 1.99
N ILE A 40 -2.78 -7.03 2.45
CA ILE A 40 -3.35 -5.68 2.44
C ILE A 40 -3.63 -5.22 1.01
N ALA A 41 -2.72 -5.49 0.06
CA ALA A 41 -2.92 -5.18 -1.34
C ALA A 41 -4.18 -5.85 -1.91
N GLN A 42 -4.41 -7.12 -1.57
CA GLN A 42 -5.64 -7.83 -1.96
C GLN A 42 -6.89 -7.23 -1.30
N MET A 43 -6.83 -6.88 -0.01
CA MET A 43 -7.95 -6.23 0.67
C MET A 43 -8.24 -4.81 0.14
N ALA A 44 -7.21 -4.11 -0.35
CA ALA A 44 -7.32 -2.76 -0.89
C ALA A 44 -7.73 -2.75 -2.37
N GLU A 45 -7.55 -3.85 -3.12
CA GLU A 45 -7.88 -3.94 -4.54
C GLU A 45 -9.32 -3.47 -4.85
N PRO A 46 -10.37 -3.87 -4.10
CA PRO A 46 -11.73 -3.37 -4.32
C PRO A 46 -11.86 -1.86 -4.09
N LEU A 47 -11.12 -1.29 -3.14
CA LEU A 47 -11.12 0.16 -2.86
C LEU A 47 -10.43 0.93 -3.99
N MET A 48 -9.33 0.40 -4.53
CA MET A 48 -8.59 1.01 -5.64
C MET A 48 -9.37 0.95 -6.96
N ALA A 49 -10.27 -0.02 -7.11
CA ALA A 49 -11.16 -0.16 -8.26
C ALA A 49 -12.36 0.80 -8.23
N LEU A 50 -12.65 1.42 -7.08
CA LEU A 50 -13.75 2.37 -6.94
C LEU A 50 -13.39 3.70 -7.65
N PRO A 51 -14.25 4.23 -8.54
CA PRO A 51 -14.01 5.53 -9.14
C PRO A 51 -14.12 6.63 -8.07
N LEU A 52 -13.04 7.39 -7.91
CA LEU A 52 -13.03 8.57 -7.04
C LEU A 52 -13.46 9.79 -7.85
N ASP A 53 -14.56 10.44 -7.46
CA ASP A 53 -14.91 11.76 -7.98
C ASP A 53 -13.94 12.79 -7.39
N SER A 54 -13.52 13.76 -8.21
CA SER A 54 -12.83 14.98 -7.79
C SER A 54 -13.47 15.72 -6.61
N ARG A 55 -14.78 15.52 -6.37
CA ARG A 55 -15.56 16.13 -5.28
C ARG A 55 -15.76 15.21 -4.07
N LEU A 56 -15.11 14.05 -4.04
CA LEU A 56 -15.24 13.12 -2.92
C LEU A 56 -14.60 13.72 -1.68
N GLU A 57 -15.44 14.17 -0.74
CA GLU A 57 -14.98 14.65 0.56
C GLU A 57 -14.42 13.48 1.38
N ILE A 58 -13.30 13.70 2.06
CA ILE A 58 -12.75 12.72 2.99
C ILE A 58 -13.70 12.63 4.19
N ALA A 59 -13.97 11.42 4.66
CA ALA A 59 -14.82 11.20 5.83
C ALA A 59 -14.25 11.93 7.06
N GLY A 60 -14.95 12.97 7.52
CA GLY A 60 -14.64 13.71 8.75
C GLY A 60 -13.63 14.85 8.56
N VAL A 61 -14.12 16.05 8.26
CA VAL A 61 -13.33 17.27 8.43
C VAL A 61 -13.24 17.56 9.93
N TYR A 62 -12.04 17.44 10.51
CA TYR A 62 -11.78 17.98 11.85
C TYR A 62 -12.07 19.48 11.83
N ARG A 63 -13.02 19.92 12.67
CA ARG A 63 -13.28 21.35 12.90
C ARG A 63 -12.62 21.72 14.22
N ALA A 64 -11.49 22.42 14.11
CA ALA A 64 -10.79 23.07 15.23
C ALA A 64 -11.51 24.37 15.63
#